data_AF-A0A8H3XFH1-F1
#
_entry.id   AF-A0A8H3XFH1-F1
#
_cell.length_a   1.000
_cell.length_b   1.000
_cell.length_c   1.000
_cell.angle_alpha   90.00
_cell.angle_beta   90.00
_cell.angle_gamma   90.00
#
_symmetry.space_group_name_H-M   'P 1'
#
loop_
_entity.id
_entity.type
_entity.pdbx_description
1 polymer ?
#
loop_
_entity_poly.entity_id
_entity_poly.type
_entity_poly.pdbx_seq_one_letter_code
_entity_poly.pdbx_strand_id
1 'polypeptide(L)'
;MHKSKLVADDFLLKLDGTPNKSNLGANAILGLSLSVAKAGAAEKCIPPYANKADLAGSKKPYVLSVPAFNVINGGSHAGNKLTMQEFMILPMYGQDATNVGDEGGFAQNIQDNKESLKLLKEAIKKAGYIDKKKEACNALLLKVNQIGTISESIKAAKLSQESGWGVMVSHRSGETEDTFISDLVVGLRTGLVHHAAVKDWPNIICIYCEINYIHIVKFEESGFEDKNFRHAHNL
;
A
#
# COMPACT_ATOMS: atom_id res chain seq x y z
N MET A 1 -5.44 5.38 -29.52
CA MET A 1 -3.98 5.34 -29.32
C MET A 1 -3.58 4.72 -27.95
N HIS A 2 -4.23 3.63 -27.49
CA HIS A 2 -4.18 3.19 -26.07
C HIS A 2 -3.27 1.99 -25.72
N LYS A 3 -2.37 1.54 -26.61
CA LYS A 3 -1.64 0.26 -26.45
C LYS A 3 -0.23 0.35 -25.83
N SER A 4 0.29 1.52 -25.49
CA SER A 4 1.70 1.64 -25.04
C SER A 4 1.94 1.39 -23.55
N LYS A 5 0.89 1.24 -22.72
CA LYS A 5 1.02 1.45 -21.27
C LYS A 5 1.81 0.40 -20.49
N LEU A 6 2.12 -0.79 -21.02
CA LEU A 6 2.81 -1.86 -20.25
C LEU A 6 3.84 -2.66 -21.08
N VAL A 7 4.28 -2.13 -22.23
CA VAL A 7 5.12 -2.87 -23.20
C VAL A 7 6.49 -3.25 -22.63
N ALA A 8 7.05 -2.43 -21.73
CA ALA A 8 8.34 -2.69 -21.12
C ALA A 8 8.32 -3.93 -20.22
N ASP A 9 7.30 -4.09 -19.37
CA ASP A 9 7.21 -5.26 -18.50
C ASP A 9 6.99 -6.54 -19.30
N ASP A 10 6.15 -6.50 -20.34
CA ASP A 10 5.95 -7.65 -21.24
C ASP A 10 7.26 -8.07 -21.93
N PHE A 11 8.09 -7.11 -22.32
CA PHE A 11 9.42 -7.38 -22.87
C PHE A 11 10.33 -8.04 -21.83
N LEU A 12 10.38 -7.52 -20.61
CA LEU A 12 11.22 -8.07 -19.53
C LEU A 12 10.80 -9.47 -19.10
N LEU A 13 9.49 -9.72 -19.01
CA LEU A 13 8.94 -11.03 -18.69
C LEU A 13 9.26 -12.05 -19.78
N LYS A 14 9.17 -11.67 -21.05
CA LYS A 14 9.57 -12.53 -22.18
C LYS A 14 11.07 -12.77 -22.23
N LEU A 15 11.87 -11.76 -21.91
CA LEU A 15 13.33 -11.86 -21.88
C LEU A 15 13.81 -12.80 -20.76
N ASP A 16 13.18 -12.75 -19.59
CA ASP A 16 13.46 -13.70 -18.50
C ASP A 16 13.00 -15.11 -18.84
N GLY A 17 11.77 -15.25 -19.36
CA GLY A 17 11.23 -16.51 -19.86
C GLY A 17 10.83 -17.53 -18.77
N THR A 18 10.92 -17.19 -17.49
CA THR A 18 10.54 -18.09 -16.39
C THR A 18 9.30 -17.63 -15.64
N PRO A 19 8.49 -18.54 -15.08
CA PRO A 19 7.30 -18.16 -14.30
C PRO A 19 7.60 -17.34 -13.04
N ASN A 20 8.78 -17.51 -12.46
CA ASN A 20 9.18 -16.93 -11.18
C ASN A 20 10.33 -15.93 -11.28
N LYS A 21 10.67 -15.46 -12.49
CA LYS A 21 11.72 -14.47 -12.73
C LYS A 21 13.10 -14.94 -12.25
N SER A 22 13.41 -16.24 -12.38
CA SER A 22 14.64 -16.85 -11.84
C SER A 22 15.87 -16.68 -12.73
N ASN A 23 15.71 -16.35 -14.02
CA ASN A 23 16.84 -16.21 -14.94
C ASN A 23 17.52 -14.85 -14.78
N LEU A 24 16.75 -13.77 -14.76
CA LEU A 24 17.25 -12.40 -14.57
C LEU A 24 17.16 -11.93 -13.12
N GLY A 25 16.26 -12.54 -12.33
CA GLY A 25 15.98 -12.14 -10.96
C GLY A 25 14.88 -11.08 -10.87
N ALA A 26 13.89 -11.32 -10.00
CA ALA A 26 12.77 -10.41 -9.78
C ALA A 26 13.19 -8.98 -9.39
N ASN A 27 14.28 -8.84 -8.62
CA ASN A 27 14.78 -7.53 -8.21
C ASN A 27 15.35 -6.71 -9.39
N ALA A 28 16.04 -7.38 -10.34
CA ALA A 28 16.60 -6.71 -11.51
C ALA A 28 15.48 -6.25 -12.46
N ILE A 29 14.50 -7.12 -12.71
CA ILE A 29 13.32 -6.81 -13.51
C ILE A 29 12.53 -5.66 -12.88
N LEU A 30 12.29 -5.72 -11.57
CA LEU A 30 11.56 -4.69 -10.85
C LEU A 30 12.27 -3.34 -10.93
N GLY A 31 13.59 -3.29 -10.71
CA GLY A 31 14.35 -2.03 -10.77
C GLY A 31 14.18 -1.31 -12.12
N LEU A 32 14.20 -2.06 -13.22
CA LEU A 32 13.97 -1.50 -14.55
C LEU A 32 12.50 -1.11 -14.76
N SER A 33 11.56 -1.95 -14.32
CA SER A 33 10.11 -1.67 -14.37
C SER A 33 9.75 -0.36 -13.66
N LEU A 34 10.27 -0.14 -12.45
CA LEU A 34 10.07 1.10 -11.68
C LEU A 34 10.71 2.31 -12.38
N SER A 35 11.92 2.15 -12.92
CA SER A 35 12.66 3.20 -13.63
C SER A 35 11.93 3.67 -14.89
N VAL A 36 11.39 2.74 -15.67
CA VAL A 36 10.57 3.05 -16.85
C VAL A 36 9.30 3.80 -16.46
N ALA A 37 8.64 3.42 -15.36
CA ALA A 37 7.47 4.13 -14.87
C ALA A 37 7.78 5.56 -14.40
N LYS A 38 8.95 5.80 -13.79
CA LYS A 38 9.44 7.14 -13.44
C LYS A 38 9.75 7.97 -14.69
N ALA A 39 10.47 7.39 -15.65
CA ALA A 39 10.78 8.04 -16.93
C ALA A 39 9.52 8.41 -17.71
N GLY A 40 8.52 7.53 -17.75
CA GLY A 40 7.25 7.79 -18.43
C GLY A 40 6.42 8.92 -17.79
N ALA A 41 6.60 9.18 -16.48
CA ALA A 41 5.99 10.36 -15.85
C ALA A 41 6.70 11.65 -16.29
N ALA A 42 8.04 11.63 -16.31
CA ALA A 42 8.86 12.76 -16.74
C ALA A 42 8.65 13.11 -18.22
N GLU A 43 8.58 12.11 -19.11
CA GLU A 43 8.32 12.30 -20.55
C GLU A 43 6.97 12.99 -20.80
N LYS A 44 5.95 12.63 -20.02
CA LYS A 44 4.61 13.23 -20.10
C LYS A 44 4.50 14.58 -19.38
N CYS A 45 5.54 15.02 -18.68
CA CYS A 45 5.51 16.18 -17.80
C CYS A 45 4.36 16.15 -16.78
N ILE A 46 4.05 14.96 -16.23
CA ILE A 46 3.02 14.79 -15.20
C ILE A 46 3.63 14.28 -13.90
N PRO A 47 2.99 14.57 -12.74
CA PRO A 47 3.42 14.02 -11.47
C PRO A 47 3.42 12.48 -11.49
N PRO A 48 4.32 11.83 -10.74
CA PRO A 48 4.46 10.39 -10.87
C PRO A 48 3.17 9.65 -10.49
N TYR A 49 2.45 9.99 -9.41
CA TYR A 49 1.14 9.41 -9.08
C TYR A 49 0.11 9.51 -10.22
N ALA A 50 0.12 10.59 -11.00
CA ALA A 50 -0.79 10.75 -12.15
C ALA A 50 -0.41 9.78 -13.27
N ASN A 51 0.88 9.54 -13.49
CA ASN A 51 1.32 8.49 -14.41
C ASN A 51 0.90 7.10 -13.90
N LYS A 52 0.99 6.82 -12.59
CA LYS A 52 0.52 5.53 -12.03
C LYS A 52 -1.00 5.39 -12.19
N ALA A 53 -1.77 6.45 -11.99
CA ALA A 53 -3.20 6.47 -12.25
C ALA A 53 -3.53 6.19 -13.73
N ASP A 54 -2.77 6.80 -14.65
CA ASP A 54 -2.87 6.54 -16.09
C ASP A 54 -2.63 5.08 -16.43
N LEU A 55 -1.58 4.47 -15.87
CA LEU A 55 -1.22 3.06 -16.05
C LEU A 55 -2.31 2.14 -15.48
N ALA A 56 -2.85 2.52 -14.32
CA ALA A 56 -3.95 1.83 -13.66
C ALA A 56 -5.32 2.16 -14.27
N GLY A 57 -5.45 3.12 -15.19
CA GLY A 57 -6.78 3.57 -15.65
C GLY A 57 -7.69 4.02 -14.50
N SER A 58 -7.12 4.56 -13.43
CA SER A 58 -7.84 5.05 -12.27
C SER A 58 -8.51 6.39 -12.57
N LYS A 59 -9.74 6.59 -12.07
CA LYS A 59 -10.48 7.84 -12.24
C LYS A 59 -10.00 8.95 -11.29
N LYS A 60 -10.24 10.21 -11.66
CA LYS A 60 -10.23 11.34 -10.71
C LYS A 60 -11.58 11.41 -9.97
N PRO A 61 -11.67 12.01 -8.77
CA PRO A 61 -10.57 12.57 -7.98
C PRO A 61 -9.63 11.49 -7.46
N TYR A 62 -8.37 11.86 -7.23
CA TYR A 62 -7.42 10.97 -6.55
C TYR A 62 -7.83 10.82 -5.09
N VAL A 63 -7.45 9.68 -4.49
CA VAL A 63 -7.76 9.40 -3.08
C VAL A 63 -6.46 9.31 -2.31
N LEU A 64 -6.38 10.08 -1.23
CA LEU A 64 -5.27 9.99 -0.29
C LEU A 64 -5.44 8.78 0.61
N SER A 65 -4.31 8.21 1.01
CA SER A 65 -4.30 6.98 1.79
C SER A 65 -4.20 7.25 3.27
N VAL A 66 -4.96 6.49 4.07
CA VAL A 66 -4.73 6.38 5.51
C VAL A 66 -3.44 5.59 5.73
N PRO A 67 -2.45 6.15 6.45
CA PRO A 67 -1.23 5.42 6.80
C PRO A 67 -1.51 4.45 7.94
N ALA A 68 -1.14 3.18 7.75
CA ALA A 68 -1.09 2.19 8.82
C ALA A 68 0.33 2.16 9.38
N PHE A 69 0.55 2.84 10.50
CA PHE A 69 1.84 2.93 11.16
C PHE A 69 2.06 1.71 12.06
N ASN A 70 3.00 0.85 11.70
CA ASN A 70 3.47 -0.18 12.61
C ASN A 70 4.22 0.47 13.78
N VAL A 71 3.78 0.24 15.00
CA VAL A 71 4.34 0.88 16.22
C VAL A 71 5.02 -0.12 17.16
N ILE A 72 4.65 -1.41 17.09
CA ILE A 72 5.24 -2.46 17.91
C ILE A 72 5.53 -3.68 17.04
N ASN A 73 6.77 -4.17 17.13
CA ASN A 73 7.24 -5.36 16.40
C ASN A 73 7.32 -6.59 17.30
N GLY A 74 6.95 -7.73 16.72
CA GLY A 74 7.17 -9.07 17.28
C GLY A 74 7.56 -10.06 16.18
N GLY A 75 7.39 -11.35 16.43
CA GLY A 75 7.66 -12.43 15.47
C GLY A 75 9.08 -12.37 14.92
N SER A 76 9.26 -12.67 13.64
CA SER A 76 10.58 -12.62 12.99
C SER A 76 11.16 -11.21 12.84
N HIS A 77 10.36 -10.17 13.08
CA HIS A 77 10.79 -8.78 13.04
C HIS A 77 11.41 -8.30 14.37
N ALA A 78 11.28 -9.09 15.46
CA ALA A 78 11.87 -8.75 16.75
C ALA A 78 12.37 -10.00 17.50
N GLY A 79 13.55 -9.92 18.11
CA GLY A 79 14.10 -10.98 18.98
C GLY A 79 13.42 -11.05 20.35
N ASN A 80 12.10 -10.87 20.42
CA ASN A 80 11.33 -10.83 21.67
C ASN A 80 10.31 -11.97 21.73
N LYS A 81 9.53 -12.05 22.82
CA LYS A 81 8.55 -13.13 23.06
C LYS A 81 7.22 -12.91 22.33
N LEU A 82 7.02 -11.76 21.70
CA LEU A 82 5.75 -11.41 21.06
C LEU A 82 5.61 -12.22 19.78
N THR A 83 4.55 -13.02 19.65
CA THR A 83 4.37 -13.90 18.49
C THR A 83 3.78 -13.19 17.27
N MET A 84 2.93 -12.19 17.49
CA MET A 84 2.38 -11.34 16.43
C MET A 84 3.46 -10.40 15.89
N GLN A 85 3.55 -10.28 14.56
CA GLN A 85 4.67 -9.61 13.92
C GLN A 85 4.60 -8.08 13.95
N GLU A 86 3.41 -7.51 13.76
CA GLU A 86 3.21 -6.07 13.59
C GLU A 86 1.91 -5.63 14.29
N PHE A 87 1.99 -4.53 15.03
CA PHE A 87 0.84 -3.87 15.65
C PHE A 87 0.78 -2.45 15.10
N MET A 88 -0.33 -2.11 14.43
CA MET A 88 -0.45 -0.86 13.68
C MET A 88 -1.49 0.08 14.27
N ILE A 89 -1.22 1.39 14.16
CA ILE A 89 -2.18 2.47 14.40
C ILE A 89 -2.54 3.09 13.05
N LEU A 90 -3.85 3.21 12.80
CA LEU A 90 -4.40 3.93 11.65
C LEU A 90 -5.10 5.18 12.19
N PRO A 91 -4.64 6.41 11.86
CA PRO A 91 -5.30 7.63 12.27
C PRO A 91 -6.55 7.83 11.41
N MET A 92 -7.64 7.19 11.85
CA MET A 92 -8.95 7.12 11.19
C MET A 92 -9.87 8.32 11.49
N TYR A 93 -9.35 9.29 12.25
CA TYR A 93 -10.01 10.54 12.57
C TYR A 93 -9.02 11.65 12.25
N GLY A 94 -9.48 12.64 11.47
CA GLY A 94 -8.68 13.77 11.02
C GLY A 94 -7.99 14.57 12.13
N GLN A 95 -7.33 15.66 11.71
CA GLN A 95 -6.33 16.47 12.42
C GLN A 95 -6.65 16.91 13.88
N ASP A 96 -7.85 16.68 14.41
CA ASP A 96 -8.25 17.02 15.78
C ASP A 96 -7.81 16.00 16.86
N ALA A 97 -7.07 14.95 16.50
CA ALA A 97 -6.46 14.01 17.46
C ALA A 97 -4.96 14.26 17.70
N THR A 98 -4.41 15.42 17.32
CA THR A 98 -2.99 15.74 17.46
C THR A 98 -2.65 16.37 18.82
N ASN A 99 -2.75 15.58 19.89
CA ASN A 99 -1.87 15.78 21.03
C ASN A 99 -0.82 14.66 21.01
N VAL A 100 0.43 15.09 20.84
CA VAL A 100 1.61 14.23 20.65
C VAL A 100 2.30 14.18 22.01
N GLY A 101 2.51 13.00 22.59
CA GLY A 101 3.52 12.84 23.65
C GLY A 101 4.92 12.93 23.05
N ASP A 102 5.97 12.98 23.87
CA ASP A 102 7.37 13.10 23.40
C ASP A 102 7.81 11.98 22.41
N GLU A 103 7.03 10.90 22.30
CA GLU A 103 7.18 9.81 21.31
C GLU A 103 5.89 9.48 20.52
N GLY A 104 4.89 10.37 20.53
CA GLY A 104 3.75 10.35 19.58
C GLY A 104 2.73 9.20 19.64
N GLY A 105 2.72 8.35 20.67
CA GLY A 105 1.71 7.31 20.85
C GLY A 105 0.65 7.65 21.92
N PHE A 106 -0.62 7.27 21.67
CA PHE A 106 -1.62 7.12 22.74
C PHE A 106 -1.64 5.66 23.23
N ALA A 107 -1.43 5.45 24.53
CA ALA A 107 -1.40 4.14 25.16
C ALA A 107 -2.74 3.84 25.86
N GLN A 108 -3.50 2.87 25.34
CA GLN A 108 -4.57 2.20 26.10
C GLN A 108 -4.08 0.85 26.61
N ASN A 109 -4.49 0.52 27.84
CA ASN A 109 -4.04 -0.66 28.58
C ASN A 109 -4.78 -1.93 28.11
N ILE A 110 -4.26 -2.60 27.08
CA ILE A 110 -4.77 -3.90 26.60
C ILE A 110 -3.84 -5.00 27.12
N GLN A 111 -4.39 -5.94 27.89
CA GLN A 111 -3.59 -6.93 28.65
C GLN A 111 -3.53 -8.34 28.02
N ASP A 112 -4.31 -8.65 26.97
CA ASP A 112 -4.30 -10.00 26.35
C ASP A 112 -4.67 -9.99 24.85
N ASN A 113 -3.91 -10.76 24.05
CA ASN A 113 -4.12 -11.01 22.61
C ASN A 113 -5.50 -11.60 22.28
N LYS A 114 -6.17 -12.22 23.26
CA LYS A 114 -7.51 -12.80 23.09
C LYS A 114 -8.61 -11.77 22.87
N GLU A 115 -8.41 -10.55 23.36
CA GLU A 115 -9.39 -9.46 23.21
C GLU A 115 -9.46 -8.98 21.75
N SER A 116 -8.30 -8.84 21.10
CA SER A 116 -8.18 -8.51 19.67
C SER A 116 -8.82 -9.57 18.77
N LEU A 117 -8.64 -10.86 19.10
CA LEU A 117 -9.25 -11.97 18.37
C LEU A 117 -10.78 -12.04 18.53
N LYS A 118 -11.30 -11.62 19.68
CA LYS A 118 -12.75 -11.56 19.94
C LYS A 118 -13.41 -10.44 19.15
N LEU A 119 -12.78 -9.26 19.12
CA LEU A 119 -13.19 -8.14 18.27
C LEU A 119 -13.21 -8.49 16.79
N LEU A 120 -12.20 -9.24 16.32
CA LEU A 120 -12.12 -9.69 14.93
C LEU A 120 -13.26 -10.67 14.58
N LYS A 121 -13.54 -11.64 15.45
CA LYS A 121 -14.65 -12.59 15.26
C LYS A 121 -16.02 -11.92 15.31
N GLU A 122 -16.21 -10.95 16.20
CA GLU A 122 -17.46 -10.18 16.30
C GLU A 122 -17.67 -9.26 15.10
N ALA A 123 -16.61 -8.66 14.55
CA ALA A 123 -16.66 -7.87 13.32
C ALA A 123 -17.02 -8.71 12.09
N ILE A 124 -16.41 -9.91 11.95
CA ILE A 124 -16.73 -10.87 10.88
C ILE A 124 -18.21 -11.31 10.96
N LYS A 125 -18.70 -11.58 12.18
CA LYS A 125 -20.09 -11.97 12.42
C LYS A 125 -21.08 -10.84 12.12
N LYS A 126 -20.78 -9.61 12.54
CA LYS A 126 -21.65 -8.43 12.29
C LYS A 126 -21.72 -8.05 10.81
N ALA A 127 -20.68 -8.33 10.04
CA ALA A 127 -20.63 -8.01 8.62
C ALA A 127 -21.24 -9.09 7.70
N GLY A 128 -21.83 -10.16 8.25
CA GLY A 128 -22.65 -11.13 7.50
C GLY A 128 -21.88 -12.21 6.73
N TYR A 129 -20.60 -12.43 7.04
CA TYR A 129 -19.69 -13.30 6.26
C TYR A 129 -19.64 -14.76 6.73
N ILE A 130 -20.79 -15.37 7.04
CA ILE A 130 -20.86 -16.78 7.47
C ILE A 130 -21.66 -17.54 6.41
N ASP A 131 -20.98 -18.05 5.37
CA ASP A 131 -21.37 -19.17 4.48
C ASP A 131 -21.04 -18.99 2.98
N LYS A 132 -19.76 -18.79 2.64
CA LYS A 132 -19.25 -19.21 1.31
C LYS A 132 -17.87 -19.85 1.45
N LYS A 133 -17.76 -21.13 1.10
CA LYS A 133 -16.48 -21.84 0.94
C LYS A 133 -15.64 -21.07 -0.10
N LYS A 134 -14.53 -20.46 0.36
CA LYS A 134 -13.44 -19.75 -0.37
C LYS A 134 -13.32 -18.21 -0.19
N GLU A 135 -13.57 -17.66 0.99
CA GLU A 135 -13.16 -16.27 1.31
C GLU A 135 -12.16 -16.25 2.48
N ALA A 136 -10.89 -16.57 2.19
CA ALA A 136 -9.81 -16.62 3.20
C ALA A 136 -9.41 -15.24 3.73
N CYS A 137 -9.60 -14.19 2.91
CA CYS A 137 -9.41 -12.80 3.27
C CYS A 137 -10.29 -11.91 2.37
N ASN A 138 -10.23 -10.60 2.59
CA ASN A 138 -11.06 -9.61 1.91
C ASN A 138 -10.28 -8.30 1.60
N ALA A 139 -8.96 -8.40 1.68
CA ALA A 139 -8.01 -7.35 1.34
C ALA A 139 -6.68 -7.97 0.89
N LEU A 140 -6.03 -7.33 -0.08
CA LEU A 140 -4.70 -7.68 -0.57
C LEU A 140 -3.64 -6.77 0.07
N LEU A 141 -2.60 -7.36 0.66
CA LEU A 141 -1.36 -6.63 0.98
C LEU A 141 -0.46 -6.64 -0.26
N LEU A 142 -0.39 -5.52 -0.98
CA LEU A 142 0.33 -5.42 -2.25
C LEU A 142 1.79 -5.03 -2.02
N LYS A 143 2.71 -5.97 -2.29
CA LYS A 143 4.16 -5.74 -2.30
C LYS A 143 4.68 -5.92 -3.72
N VAL A 144 5.09 -4.83 -4.38
CA VAL A 144 5.49 -4.85 -5.79
C VAL A 144 6.62 -5.83 -6.09
N ASN A 145 7.54 -6.00 -5.15
CA ASN A 145 8.67 -6.91 -5.31
C ASN A 145 8.34 -8.39 -5.07
N GLN A 146 7.15 -8.72 -4.55
CA GLN A 146 6.72 -10.12 -4.48
C GLN A 146 6.25 -10.65 -5.83
N ILE A 147 5.81 -9.77 -6.73
CA ILE A 147 5.40 -10.14 -8.10
C ILE A 147 6.46 -9.76 -9.14
N GLY A 148 7.17 -8.65 -8.94
CA GLY A 148 8.40 -8.30 -9.68
C GLY A 148 8.23 -7.32 -10.84
N THR A 149 7.03 -6.83 -11.14
CA THR A 149 6.79 -5.75 -12.13
C THR A 149 5.66 -4.81 -11.68
N ILE A 150 5.64 -3.58 -12.19
CA ILE A 150 4.52 -2.65 -11.96
C ILE A 150 3.24 -3.14 -12.62
N SER A 151 3.32 -3.72 -13.83
CA SER A 151 2.17 -4.20 -14.58
C SER A 151 1.42 -5.31 -13.86
N GLU A 152 2.16 -6.31 -13.36
CA GLU A 152 1.55 -7.41 -12.61
C GLU A 152 1.01 -6.92 -11.25
N SER A 153 1.66 -5.92 -10.62
CA SER A 153 1.19 -5.30 -9.38
C SER A 153 -0.13 -4.55 -9.57
N ILE A 154 -0.24 -3.74 -10.62
CA ILE A 154 -1.49 -3.03 -10.98
C ILE A 154 -2.59 -4.05 -11.30
N LYS A 155 -2.27 -5.10 -12.04
CA LYS A 155 -3.22 -6.17 -12.37
C LYS A 155 -3.73 -6.88 -11.11
N ALA A 156 -2.85 -7.17 -10.15
CA ALA A 156 -3.23 -7.80 -8.88
C ALA A 156 -4.12 -6.89 -8.02
N ALA A 157 -3.80 -5.60 -7.96
CA ALA A 157 -4.63 -4.59 -7.29
C ALA A 157 -6.03 -4.51 -7.91
N LYS A 158 -6.11 -4.39 -9.24
CA LYS A 158 -7.39 -4.33 -9.97
C LYS A 158 -8.23 -5.57 -9.76
N LEU A 159 -7.65 -6.75 -9.92
CA LEU A 159 -8.38 -8.01 -9.71
C LEU A 159 -8.98 -8.08 -8.30
N SER A 160 -8.24 -7.56 -7.31
CA SER A 160 -8.70 -7.48 -5.92
C SER A 160 -9.84 -6.48 -5.78
N GLN A 161 -9.70 -5.26 -6.31
CA GLN A 161 -10.73 -4.22 -6.29
C GLN A 161 -12.02 -4.65 -7.01
N GLU A 162 -11.90 -5.28 -8.19
CA GLU A 162 -13.01 -5.84 -8.98
C GLU A 162 -13.74 -6.97 -8.23
N SER A 163 -13.03 -7.69 -7.37
CA SER A 163 -13.60 -8.72 -6.48
C SER A 163 -14.17 -8.14 -5.17
N GLY A 164 -14.21 -6.81 -5.03
CA GLY A 164 -14.69 -6.13 -3.83
C GLY A 164 -13.72 -6.18 -2.65
N TRP A 165 -12.45 -6.50 -2.87
CA TRP A 165 -11.43 -6.50 -1.82
C TRP A 165 -10.79 -5.12 -1.66
N GLY A 166 -10.34 -4.83 -0.43
CA GLY A 166 -9.43 -3.71 -0.20
C GLY A 166 -8.03 -4.00 -0.72
N VAL A 167 -7.21 -2.97 -0.90
CA VAL A 167 -5.80 -3.12 -1.22
C VAL A 167 -4.99 -2.23 -0.29
N MET A 168 -4.04 -2.80 0.44
CA MET A 168 -3.07 -2.08 1.25
C MET A 168 -1.73 -2.15 0.54
N VAL A 169 -1.28 -1.02 -0.03
CA VAL A 169 0.07 -0.96 -0.62
C VAL A 169 1.09 -1.04 0.51
N SER A 170 2.11 -1.89 0.37
CA SER A 170 3.05 -2.16 1.45
C SER A 170 4.49 -2.07 1.01
N HIS A 171 5.27 -1.43 1.86
CA HIS A 171 6.73 -1.51 1.90
C HIS A 171 7.22 -2.91 2.35
N ARG A 172 8.55 -3.09 2.40
CA ARG A 172 9.27 -4.24 2.93
C ARG A 172 10.03 -3.88 4.20
N SER A 173 10.43 -4.90 4.95
CA SER A 173 11.25 -4.75 6.17
C SER A 173 12.68 -4.26 5.91
N GLY A 174 13.12 -4.26 4.65
CA GLY A 174 14.42 -3.72 4.22
C GLY A 174 14.17 -2.73 3.10
N GLU A 175 13.75 -1.52 3.48
CA GLU A 175 13.33 -0.47 2.55
C GLU A 175 14.46 0.49 2.22
N THR A 176 14.30 1.26 1.13
CA THR A 176 15.22 2.32 0.70
C THR A 176 14.53 3.69 0.82
N GLU A 177 15.24 4.75 0.47
CA GLU A 177 14.71 6.11 0.33
C GLU A 177 13.72 6.29 -0.85
N ASP A 178 13.43 5.23 -1.60
CA ASP A 178 12.54 5.28 -2.76
C ASP A 178 11.07 5.45 -2.34
N THR A 179 10.45 6.54 -2.80
CA THR A 179 9.06 6.89 -2.46
C THR A 179 8.02 6.33 -3.42
N PHE A 180 8.39 5.38 -4.30
CA PHE A 180 7.51 4.87 -5.36
C PHE A 180 6.13 4.42 -4.87
N ILE A 181 6.06 3.79 -3.69
CA ILE A 181 4.79 3.28 -3.17
C ILE A 181 3.83 4.40 -2.74
N SER A 182 4.34 5.59 -2.39
CA SER A 182 3.55 6.79 -2.09
C SER A 182 2.77 7.27 -3.30
N ASP A 183 3.41 7.28 -4.48
CA ASP A 183 2.69 7.56 -5.72
C ASP A 183 1.75 6.43 -6.11
N LEU A 184 2.16 5.18 -5.87
CA LEU A 184 1.41 4.01 -6.29
C LEU A 184 0.08 3.91 -5.55
N VAL A 185 0.06 4.17 -4.24
CA VAL A 185 -1.16 4.10 -3.43
C VAL A 185 -2.20 5.13 -3.90
N VAL A 186 -1.75 6.34 -4.23
CA VAL A 186 -2.59 7.41 -4.79
C VAL A 186 -3.06 7.05 -6.20
N GLY A 187 -2.13 6.59 -7.04
CA GLY A 187 -2.43 6.19 -8.42
C GLY A 187 -3.40 5.02 -8.53
N LEU A 188 -3.34 4.05 -7.61
CA LEU A 188 -4.25 2.92 -7.53
C LEU A 188 -5.55 3.21 -6.76
N ARG A 189 -5.63 4.37 -6.09
CA ARG A 189 -6.77 4.79 -5.26
C ARG A 189 -7.13 3.73 -4.21
N THR A 190 -6.13 3.11 -3.59
CA THR A 190 -6.39 1.99 -2.68
C THR A 190 -6.84 2.45 -1.30
N GLY A 191 -6.56 3.70 -0.93
CA GLY A 191 -6.97 4.30 0.34
C GLY A 191 -6.17 3.87 1.55
N LEU A 192 -5.23 2.92 1.42
CA LEU A 192 -4.50 2.35 2.55
C LEU A 192 -3.06 2.03 2.17
N VAL A 193 -2.12 2.48 3.00
CA VAL A 193 -0.69 2.20 2.85
C VAL A 193 -0.08 1.75 4.16
N HIS A 194 0.67 0.65 4.12
CA HIS A 194 1.42 0.14 5.25
C HIS A 194 2.77 0.85 5.37
N HIS A 195 3.03 1.45 6.54
CA HIS A 195 4.29 2.06 6.92
C HIS A 195 4.90 1.30 8.10
N ALA A 196 6.18 0.89 8.00
CA ALA A 196 6.87 0.27 9.14
C ALA A 196 7.12 1.24 10.30
N ALA A 197 7.53 0.63 11.41
CA ALA A 197 7.98 1.32 12.61
C ALA A 197 9.28 2.11 12.40
N VAL A 198 9.41 3.12 13.26
CA VAL A 198 10.45 4.16 13.40
C VAL A 198 11.91 3.66 13.37
N LYS A 199 12.19 2.36 13.40
CA LYS A 199 13.55 1.83 13.37
C LYS A 199 14.32 2.17 12.09
N ASP A 200 13.62 2.32 10.96
CA ASP A 200 14.17 2.78 9.68
C ASP A 200 13.68 4.19 9.31
N TRP A 201 13.63 5.08 10.31
CA TRP A 201 13.07 6.44 10.19
C TRP A 201 13.48 7.18 8.91
N PRO A 202 14.77 7.22 8.49
CA PRO A 202 15.16 7.96 7.28
C PRO A 202 14.51 7.44 6.00
N ASN A 203 14.27 6.13 5.87
CA ASN A 203 13.71 5.53 4.66
C ASN A 203 12.18 5.60 4.67
N ILE A 204 11.57 5.41 5.83
CA ILE A 204 10.11 5.40 6.00
C ILE A 204 9.54 6.81 5.98
N ILE A 205 10.25 7.80 6.54
CA ILE A 205 9.81 9.19 6.54
C ILE A 205 9.71 9.73 5.11
N CYS A 206 10.56 9.27 4.18
CA CYS A 206 10.46 9.64 2.77
C CYS A 206 9.09 9.31 2.18
N ILE A 207 8.56 8.11 2.47
CA ILE A 207 7.26 7.65 1.97
C ILE A 207 6.14 8.54 2.54
N TYR A 208 6.16 8.79 3.85
CA TYR A 208 5.17 9.63 4.53
C TYR A 208 5.24 11.10 4.08
N CYS A 209 6.44 11.67 3.98
CA CYS A 209 6.66 13.02 3.49
C CYS A 209 6.16 13.20 2.06
N GLU A 210 6.38 12.21 1.19
CA GLU A 210 5.89 12.26 -0.19
C GLU A 210 4.35 12.27 -0.24
N ILE A 211 3.68 11.46 0.59
CA ILE A 211 2.20 11.47 0.67
C ILE A 211 1.70 12.84 1.15
N ASN A 212 2.36 13.44 2.15
CA ASN A 212 2.01 14.77 2.62
C ASN A 212 2.29 15.84 1.56
N TYR A 213 3.38 15.73 0.80
CA TYR A 213 3.66 16.62 -0.32
C TYR A 213 2.58 16.52 -1.40
N ILE A 214 2.18 15.30 -1.79
CA ILE A 214 1.08 15.06 -2.73
C ILE A 214 -0.21 15.71 -2.19
N HIS A 215 -0.50 15.56 -0.91
CA HIS A 215 -1.67 16.18 -0.27
C HIS A 215 -1.63 17.71 -0.35
N ILE A 216 -0.50 18.34 0.01
CA ILE A 216 -0.33 19.80 -0.04
C ILE A 216 -0.49 20.33 -1.47
N VAL A 217 0.10 19.66 -2.45
CA VAL A 217 0.04 20.06 -3.87
C VAL A 217 -1.35 19.81 -4.48
N LYS A 218 -2.20 18.98 -3.86
CA LYS A 218 -3.51 18.56 -4.38
C LYS A 218 -4.69 18.81 -3.43
N PHE A 219 -4.55 19.76 -2.51
CA PHE A 219 -5.56 20.09 -1.50
C PHE A 219 -6.94 20.42 -2.11
N GLU A 220 -7.01 20.82 -3.39
CA GLU A 220 -8.26 21.15 -4.09
C GLU A 220 -8.86 20.01 -4.96
N GLU A 221 -8.12 18.90 -5.21
CA GLU A 221 -8.56 17.84 -6.15
C GLU A 221 -8.74 16.45 -5.49
N SER A 222 -8.48 16.32 -4.19
CA SER A 222 -8.48 15.03 -3.49
C SER A 222 -9.51 14.98 -2.36
N GLY A 223 -10.35 13.94 -2.37
CA GLY A 223 -11.20 13.62 -1.22
C GLY A 223 -10.38 12.85 -0.19
N PHE A 224 -10.31 13.36 1.04
CA PHE A 224 -9.78 12.61 2.17
C PHE A 224 -10.94 11.88 2.85
N GLU A 225 -11.03 10.56 2.68
CA GLU A 225 -12.09 9.78 3.30
C GLU A 225 -11.54 8.73 4.25
N ASP A 226 -11.42 9.16 5.50
CA ASP A 226 -10.93 8.34 6.61
C ASP A 226 -11.75 7.05 6.77
N LYS A 227 -13.09 7.10 6.65
CA LYS A 227 -13.97 5.96 6.98
C LYS A 227 -14.15 4.93 5.86
N ASN A 228 -13.84 5.28 4.62
CA ASN A 228 -14.05 4.43 3.44
C ASN A 228 -12.74 3.88 2.85
N PHE A 229 -11.62 3.99 3.56
CA PHE A 229 -10.28 3.59 3.10
C PHE A 229 -10.24 2.21 2.41
N ARG A 230 -11.01 1.23 2.91
CA ARG A 230 -11.03 -0.13 2.36
C ARG A 230 -11.59 -0.19 0.92
N HIS A 231 -12.50 0.70 0.58
CA HIS A 231 -13.18 0.76 -0.72
C HIS A 231 -12.99 2.11 -1.41
N ALA A 232 -11.89 2.81 -1.10
CA ALA A 232 -11.52 4.10 -1.68
C ALA A 232 -11.56 4.11 -3.22
N HIS A 233 -11.33 2.97 -3.86
CA HIS A 233 -11.38 2.81 -5.31
C HIS A 233 -12.78 3.02 -5.92
N ASN A 234 -13.84 2.91 -5.12
CA ASN A 234 -15.23 3.09 -5.56
C ASN A 234 -15.68 4.55 -5.57
N LEU A 235 -15.03 5.42 -4.78
CA LEU A 235 -15.26 6.87 -4.75
C LEU A 235 -15.10 7.45 -6.16
#